data_AF-A0A7Y2JVJ9-F1
#
_entry.id   AF-A0A7Y2JVJ9-F1
#
_cell.length_a   1.000
_cell.length_b   1.000
_cell.length_c   1.000
_cell.angle_alpha   90.00
_cell.angle_beta   90.00
_cell.angle_gamma   90.00
#
_symmetry.space_group_name_H-M   'P 1'
#
loop_
_entity.id
_entity.type
_entity.pdbx_description
1 polymer ?
#
loop_
_entity_poly.entity_id
_entity_poly.type
_entity_poly.pdbx_seq_one_letter_code
_entity_poly.pdbx_strand_id
1 'polypeptide(L)'
;MSTTDLPFRATTPEACTWLAEQTGSPWTLARLLEHEITPYVWLDYDAAHPELFGEANGGYLAPIFFADDIARLAAGSEDVLITTTKDAYKIVARLPAPGFTRRLDELRFQKKDLERLVGKLKHAAEPAPPVAPPAAKESQLGIGKAEVIEAFGRIVRLDLGKALDDAIGIFGDDGARVKASAKKSKRNAVWNPVTLALGLHDVYRVPLGPLKRAFKTHDFLLDWDGNWEQSLQLLGK
;
A
#
# COMPACT_ATOMS: atom_id res chain seq x y z
N MET A 1 31.71 3.32 18.43
CA MET A 1 31.17 2.42 17.38
C MET A 1 29.85 3.01 16.94
N SER A 2 29.72 3.42 15.69
CA SER A 2 28.51 4.09 15.19
C SER A 2 27.46 3.04 14.84
N THR A 3 26.53 2.82 15.76
CA THR A 3 25.48 1.78 15.72
C THR A 3 24.31 2.21 14.83
N THR A 4 24.56 2.54 13.57
CA THR A 4 23.53 3.15 12.71
C THR A 4 22.62 2.13 12.00
N ASP A 5 22.87 0.82 12.15
CA ASP A 5 22.13 -0.19 11.42
C ASP A 5 21.03 -0.84 12.28
N LEU A 6 19.78 -0.57 11.91
CA LEU A 6 18.59 -1.14 12.53
C LEU A 6 18.50 -2.64 12.20
N PRO A 7 18.37 -3.55 13.18
CA PRO A 7 18.18 -4.97 12.93
C PRO A 7 16.90 -5.25 12.13
N PHE A 8 16.88 -6.35 11.36
CA PHE A 8 15.68 -6.74 10.58
C PHE A 8 14.43 -6.90 11.46
N ARG A 9 14.63 -7.42 12.69
CA ARG A 9 13.63 -7.51 13.75
C ARG A 9 14.17 -6.81 14.99
N ALA A 10 13.88 -5.52 15.12
CA ALA A 10 14.35 -4.70 16.22
C ALA A 10 13.51 -4.96 17.48
N THR A 11 14.15 -5.01 18.63
CA THR A 11 13.50 -4.93 19.94
C THR A 11 12.88 -3.54 20.16
N THR A 12 12.00 -3.39 21.15
CA THR A 12 11.43 -2.07 21.51
C THR A 12 12.51 -1.02 21.79
N PRO A 13 13.55 -1.27 22.62
CA PRO A 13 14.61 -0.28 22.87
C PRO A 13 15.40 0.08 21.62
N GLU A 14 15.74 -0.89 20.76
CA GLU A 14 16.45 -0.62 19.50
C GLU A 14 15.60 0.22 18.55
N ALA A 15 14.32 -0.11 18.38
CA ALA A 15 13.39 0.63 17.53
C ALA A 15 13.21 2.08 18.03
N CYS A 16 12.99 2.26 19.34
CA CYS A 16 12.84 3.60 19.93
C CYS A 16 14.12 4.43 19.83
N THR A 17 15.29 3.83 20.10
CA THR A 17 16.59 4.51 19.99
C THR A 17 16.83 4.97 18.56
N TRP A 18 16.65 4.06 17.60
CA TRP A 18 16.85 4.37 16.19
C TRP A 18 15.88 5.45 15.69
N LEU A 19 14.59 5.37 16.04
CA LEU A 19 13.63 6.42 15.66
C LEU A 19 13.93 7.77 16.30
N ALA A 20 14.44 7.78 17.54
CA ALA A 20 14.84 9.01 18.20
C ALA A 20 16.00 9.69 17.46
N GLU A 21 16.98 8.91 16.99
CA GLU A 21 18.07 9.42 16.14
C GLU A 21 17.55 9.94 14.79
N GLN A 22 16.59 9.25 14.17
CA GLN A 22 16.07 9.63 12.85
C GLN A 22 15.15 10.86 12.86
N THR A 23 14.48 11.13 13.98
CA THR A 23 13.44 12.17 14.09
C THR A 23 13.81 13.30 15.03
N GLY A 24 14.88 13.17 15.82
CA GLY A 24 15.29 14.16 16.81
C GLY A 24 14.33 14.30 18.01
N SER A 25 13.43 13.32 18.23
CA SER A 25 12.44 13.35 19.32
C SER A 25 12.37 12.01 20.06
N PRO A 26 12.02 11.96 21.35
CA PRO A 26 11.99 10.70 22.09
C PRO A 26 10.85 9.78 21.63
N TRP A 27 11.12 8.47 21.57
CA TRP A 27 10.14 7.44 21.19
C TRP A 27 9.88 6.46 22.34
N THR A 28 8.64 6.02 22.44
CA THR A 28 8.15 5.03 23.40
C THR A 28 7.36 3.95 22.67
N LEU A 29 7.10 2.82 23.35
CA LEU A 29 6.21 1.78 22.82
C LEU A 29 4.84 2.35 22.46
N ALA A 30 4.22 3.13 23.36
CA ALA A 30 2.93 3.76 23.10
C ALA A 30 2.95 4.58 21.81
N ARG A 31 3.98 5.41 21.61
CA ARG A 31 4.14 6.24 20.40
C ARG A 31 4.32 5.39 19.13
N LEU A 32 5.03 4.27 19.20
CA LEU A 32 5.13 3.33 18.07
C LEU A 32 3.75 2.80 17.66
N LEU A 33 2.92 2.44 18.65
CA LEU A 33 1.59 1.88 18.43
C LEU A 33 0.58 2.94 17.95
N GLU A 34 0.67 4.17 18.45
CA GLU A 34 -0.09 5.33 17.97
C GLU A 34 0.14 5.59 16.47
N HIS A 35 1.36 5.34 15.99
CA HIS A 35 1.72 5.40 14.58
C HIS A 35 1.41 4.11 13.80
N GLU A 36 0.57 3.23 14.35
CA GLU A 36 0.07 1.99 13.75
C GLU A 36 1.18 1.00 13.36
N ILE A 37 2.34 1.07 14.02
CA ILE A 37 3.39 0.08 13.79
C ILE A 37 2.99 -1.23 14.44
N THR A 38 2.77 -2.26 13.62
CA THR A 38 2.41 -3.60 14.08
C THR A 38 3.59 -4.24 14.83
N PRO A 39 3.47 -4.53 16.13
CA PRO A 39 4.44 -5.34 16.84
C PRO A 39 4.22 -6.83 16.54
N TYR A 40 5.29 -7.60 16.71
CA TYR A 40 5.29 -9.03 16.50
C TYR A 40 5.93 -9.76 17.67
N VAL A 41 5.52 -11.00 17.92
CA VAL A 41 6.19 -11.92 18.83
C VAL A 41 6.43 -13.25 18.14
N TRP A 42 7.54 -13.91 18.46
CA TRP A 42 7.77 -15.28 18.03
C TRP A 42 6.92 -16.22 18.88
N LEU A 43 6.04 -16.99 18.24
CA LEU A 43 5.34 -18.09 18.88
C LEU A 43 6.05 -19.37 18.51
N ASP A 44 6.66 -20.03 19.49
CA ASP A 44 7.19 -21.39 19.35
C ASP A 44 6.06 -22.37 19.08
N TYR A 45 6.36 -23.42 18.32
CA TYR A 45 5.40 -24.48 18.01
C TYR A 45 4.80 -25.06 19.29
N ASP A 46 3.46 -25.10 19.34
CA ASP A 46 2.70 -25.70 20.43
C ASP A 46 1.83 -26.84 19.89
N ALA A 47 2.09 -28.05 20.38
CA ALA A 47 1.34 -29.25 19.99
C ALA A 47 -0.12 -29.23 20.47
N ALA A 48 -0.49 -28.36 21.41
CA ALA A 48 -1.87 -28.14 21.82
C ALA A 48 -2.67 -27.28 20.82
N HIS A 49 -1.97 -26.52 19.96
CA HIS A 49 -2.57 -25.61 18.99
C HIS A 49 -1.96 -25.76 17.58
N PRO A 50 -1.87 -26.99 17.03
CA PRO A 50 -1.18 -27.25 15.77
C PRO A 50 -1.75 -26.46 14.59
N GLU A 51 -3.04 -26.14 14.62
CA GLU A 51 -3.73 -25.34 13.63
C GLU A 51 -3.14 -23.93 13.45
N LEU A 52 -2.56 -23.34 14.49
CA LEU A 52 -1.93 -22.02 14.41
C LEU A 52 -0.60 -22.02 13.65
N PHE A 53 0.05 -23.18 13.58
CA PHE A 53 1.41 -23.31 13.06
C PHE A 53 1.43 -23.86 11.63
N GLY A 54 0.40 -24.58 11.20
CA GLY A 54 0.37 -25.17 9.86
C GLY A 54 1.58 -26.07 9.61
N GLU A 55 2.33 -25.80 8.54
CA GLU A 55 3.59 -26.50 8.22
C GLU A 55 4.85 -25.88 8.87
N ALA A 56 4.70 -24.88 9.74
CA ALA A 56 5.83 -24.20 10.37
C ALA A 56 6.50 -25.07 11.44
N ASN A 57 7.61 -25.71 11.05
CA ASN A 57 8.43 -26.51 11.96
C ASN A 57 9.26 -25.61 12.90
N GLY A 58 8.73 -25.34 14.10
CA GLY A 58 9.45 -24.65 15.19
C GLY A 58 8.80 -23.37 15.69
N GLY A 59 7.84 -22.82 14.95
CA GLY A 59 7.14 -21.59 15.33
C GLY A 59 7.03 -20.59 14.19
N TYR A 60 6.39 -19.46 14.47
CA TYR A 60 6.27 -18.38 13.51
C TYR A 60 6.22 -17.02 14.19
N LEU A 61 6.43 -15.98 13.38
CA LEU A 61 6.33 -14.61 13.85
C LEU A 61 4.86 -14.14 13.77
N ALA A 62 4.22 -14.06 14.92
CA ALA A 62 2.81 -13.71 15.08
C ALA A 62 2.63 -12.19 15.22
N PRO A 63 1.78 -11.55 14.39
CA PRO A 63 1.47 -10.14 14.55
C PRO A 63 0.49 -9.94 15.71
N ILE A 64 0.70 -8.86 16.46
CA ILE A 64 -0.30 -8.33 17.39
C ILE A 64 -0.97 -7.17 16.64
N PHE A 65 -2.24 -7.33 16.31
CA PHE A 65 -2.96 -6.35 15.50
C PHE A 65 -4.37 -6.08 16.03
N PHE A 66 -4.84 -6.88 17.00
CA PHE A 66 -6.15 -6.72 17.56
C PHE A 66 -6.20 -5.47 18.45
N ALA A 67 -7.23 -4.66 18.27
CA ALA A 67 -7.29 -3.31 18.85
C ALA A 67 -7.17 -3.32 20.38
N ASP A 68 -7.83 -4.27 21.06
CA ASP A 68 -7.80 -4.34 22.52
C ASP A 68 -6.42 -4.76 23.06
N ASP A 69 -5.76 -5.71 22.38
CA ASP A 69 -4.40 -6.15 22.72
C ASP A 69 -3.41 -4.99 22.55
N ILE A 70 -3.56 -4.21 21.47
CA ILE A 70 -2.75 -3.01 21.20
C ILE A 70 -3.03 -1.91 22.22
N ALA A 71 -4.30 -1.65 22.55
CA ALA A 71 -4.69 -0.64 23.52
C ALA A 71 -4.10 -0.94 24.90
N ARG A 72 -4.09 -2.21 25.31
CA ARG A 72 -3.46 -2.67 26.55
C ARG A 72 -1.94 -2.41 26.55
N LEU A 73 -1.25 -2.72 25.45
CA LEU A 73 0.18 -2.43 25.30
C LEU A 73 0.46 -0.92 25.33
N ALA A 74 -0.34 -0.12 24.63
CA ALA A 74 -0.21 1.33 24.61
C ALA A 74 -0.46 1.96 25.99
N ALA A 75 -1.35 1.37 26.80
CA ALA A 75 -1.61 1.78 28.17
C ALA A 75 -0.48 1.42 29.16
N GLY A 76 0.61 0.80 28.71
CA GLY A 76 1.78 0.49 29.55
C GLY A 76 1.68 -0.82 30.32
N SER A 77 0.97 -1.81 29.76
CA SER A 77 0.93 -3.17 30.31
C SER A 77 2.32 -3.77 30.54
N GLU A 78 2.47 -4.58 31.60
CA GLU A 78 3.71 -5.25 32.00
C GLU A 78 4.11 -6.44 31.10
N ASP A 79 3.14 -6.99 30.36
CA ASP A 79 3.31 -8.13 29.46
C ASP A 79 2.54 -7.95 28.15
N VAL A 80 2.81 -8.84 27.21
CA VAL A 80 2.15 -8.94 25.91
C VAL A 80 1.09 -10.01 25.97
N LEU A 81 -0.18 -9.60 26.08
CA LEU A 81 -1.32 -10.51 25.96
C LEU A 81 -1.79 -10.53 24.50
N ILE A 82 -1.90 -11.73 23.95
CA ILE A 82 -2.38 -11.99 22.60
C ILE A 82 -3.67 -12.78 22.74
N THR A 83 -4.80 -12.16 22.38
CA THR A 83 -6.12 -12.82 22.38
C THR A 83 -6.56 -13.17 20.97
N THR A 84 -6.10 -12.40 19.98
CA THR A 84 -6.35 -12.65 18.55
C THR A 84 -5.07 -12.39 17.76
N THR A 85 -4.69 -13.34 16.91
CA THR A 85 -3.53 -13.21 16.04
C THR A 85 -3.81 -13.75 14.64
N LYS A 86 -2.80 -13.76 13.78
CA LYS A 86 -2.85 -14.46 12.50
C LYS A 86 -1.97 -15.70 12.60
N ASP A 87 -2.47 -16.83 12.15
CA ASP A 87 -1.71 -18.07 12.07
C ASP A 87 -0.53 -17.99 11.08
N ALA A 88 0.21 -19.09 10.94
CA ALA A 88 1.32 -19.19 10.00
C ALA A 88 0.92 -18.86 8.54
N TYR A 89 -0.32 -19.15 8.15
CA TYR A 89 -0.89 -18.85 6.82
C TYR A 89 -1.52 -17.46 6.69
N LYS A 90 -1.41 -16.64 7.74
CA LYS A 90 -1.95 -15.28 7.82
C LYS A 90 -3.48 -15.21 7.93
N ILE A 91 -4.13 -16.32 8.30
CA ILE A 91 -5.55 -16.39 8.59
C ILE A 91 -5.76 -15.91 10.03
N VAL A 92 -6.78 -15.09 10.25
CA VAL A 92 -7.12 -14.59 11.60
C VAL A 92 -7.60 -15.75 12.46
N ALA A 93 -6.98 -15.91 13.62
CA ALA A 93 -7.31 -16.92 14.61
C ALA A 93 -7.50 -16.27 15.98
N ARG A 94 -8.59 -16.64 16.66
CA ARG A 94 -8.83 -16.26 18.05
C ARG A 94 -8.24 -17.32 18.96
N LEU A 95 -7.42 -16.90 19.91
CA LEU A 95 -6.79 -17.79 20.87
C LEU A 95 -7.79 -18.16 21.98
N PRO A 96 -7.75 -19.40 22.50
CA PRO A 96 -8.59 -19.79 23.62
C PRO A 96 -8.25 -18.95 24.86
N ALA A 97 -9.25 -18.64 25.68
CA ALA A 97 -9.05 -17.85 26.89
C ALA A 97 -8.06 -18.54 27.85
N PRO A 98 -7.14 -17.80 28.50
CA PRO A 98 -7.04 -16.33 28.54
C PRO A 98 -6.32 -15.69 27.34
N GLY A 99 -5.83 -16.47 26.39
CA GLY A 99 -4.91 -16.03 25.33
C GLY A 99 -3.47 -16.46 25.62
N PHE A 100 -2.53 -16.01 24.79
CA PHE A 100 -1.10 -16.27 25.01
C PHE A 100 -0.44 -15.05 25.62
N THR A 101 0.33 -15.26 26.68
CA THR A 101 1.15 -14.23 27.31
C THR A 101 2.61 -14.37 26.90
N ARG A 102 3.25 -13.26 26.57
CA ARG A 102 4.67 -13.14 26.23
C ARG A 102 5.29 -11.96 26.96
N ARG A 103 6.61 -11.97 27.14
CA ARG A 103 7.29 -10.87 27.81
C ARG A 103 7.43 -9.66 26.87
N LEU A 104 7.48 -8.45 27.43
CA LEU A 104 7.66 -7.22 26.63
C LEU A 104 8.99 -7.20 25.85
N ASP A 105 10.05 -7.81 26.38
CA ASP A 105 11.36 -7.91 25.72
C ASP A 105 11.35 -8.84 24.50
N GLU A 106 10.26 -9.60 24.29
CA GLU A 106 10.06 -10.46 23.12
C GLU A 106 9.38 -9.74 21.96
N LEU A 107 8.89 -8.51 22.17
CA LEU A 107 8.34 -7.68 21.09
C LEU A 107 9.40 -7.39 20.03
N ARG A 108 9.02 -7.57 18.77
CA ARG A 108 9.84 -7.28 17.60
C ARG A 108 9.10 -6.37 16.64
N PHE A 109 9.84 -5.43 16.06
CA PHE A 109 9.38 -4.49 15.04
C PHE A 109 10.15 -4.73 13.75
N GLN A 110 9.46 -4.73 12.62
CA GLN A 110 10.11 -4.96 11.33
C GLN A 110 10.86 -3.70 10.90
N LYS A 111 12.13 -3.85 10.51
CA LYS A 111 12.95 -2.76 9.96
C LYS A 111 12.21 -1.95 8.90
N LYS A 112 11.62 -2.64 7.91
CA LYS A 112 10.88 -2.03 6.80
C LYS A 112 9.72 -1.12 7.24
N ASP A 113 9.05 -1.45 8.34
CA ASP A 113 7.88 -0.71 8.81
C ASP A 113 8.33 0.54 9.58
N LEU A 114 9.43 0.45 10.32
CA LEU A 114 10.10 1.58 10.97
C LEU A 114 10.71 2.55 9.95
N GLU A 115 11.37 2.04 8.91
CA GLU A 115 11.89 2.86 7.80
C GLU A 115 10.76 3.59 7.05
N ARG A 116 9.65 2.89 6.79
CA ARG A 116 8.46 3.51 6.19
C ARG A 116 7.90 4.64 7.07
N LEU A 117 7.86 4.45 8.38
CA LEU A 117 7.41 5.47 9.32
C LEU A 117 8.30 6.72 9.25
N VAL A 118 9.62 6.55 9.27
CA VAL A 118 10.57 7.68 9.15
C VAL A 118 10.35 8.42 7.84
N GLY A 119 10.17 7.72 6.72
CA GLY A 119 9.84 8.33 5.44
C GLY A 119 8.56 9.18 5.52
N LYS A 120 7.49 8.65 6.10
CA LYS A 120 6.22 9.38 6.32
C LYS A 120 6.43 10.63 7.18
N LEU A 121 7.18 10.54 8.26
CA LEU A 121 7.42 11.65 9.19
C LEU A 121 8.28 12.75 8.56
N LYS A 122 9.32 12.39 7.80
CA LYS A 122 10.16 13.35 7.09
C LYS A 122 9.37 14.12 6.03
N HIS A 123 8.51 13.44 5.27
CA HIS A 123 7.60 14.10 4.33
C HIS A 123 6.56 15.00 5.01
N ALA A 124 6.07 14.63 6.20
CA ALA A 124 5.15 15.46 6.96
C ALA A 124 5.83 16.69 7.63
N ALA A 125 7.15 16.63 7.86
CA ALA A 125 7.94 17.68 8.49
C ALA A 125 8.57 18.67 7.50
N GLU A 126 8.59 18.37 6.20
CA GLU A 126 8.95 19.35 5.18
C GLU A 126 7.93 20.50 5.19
N PRO A 127 8.37 21.77 5.22
CA PRO A 127 7.46 22.90 5.16
C PRO A 127 6.64 22.80 3.88
N ALA A 128 5.31 22.77 4.04
CA ALA A 128 4.39 22.66 2.93
C ALA A 128 4.76 23.72 1.87
N PRO A 129 5.20 23.33 0.66
CA PRO A 129 5.24 24.27 -0.45
C PRO A 129 3.83 24.85 -0.62
N PRO A 130 3.70 26.13 -1.04
CA PRO A 130 2.41 26.82 -1.13
C PRO A 130 1.42 25.91 -1.84
N VAL A 131 0.33 25.58 -1.14
CA VAL A 131 -0.69 24.56 -1.47
C VAL A 131 -0.71 24.24 -2.96
N ALA A 132 0.13 23.29 -3.34
CA ALA A 132 0.00 22.61 -4.62
C ALA A 132 -1.21 21.68 -4.44
N PRO A 133 -2.16 21.66 -5.39
CA PRO A 133 -3.30 20.76 -5.32
C PRO A 133 -2.80 19.31 -5.11
N PRO A 134 -3.53 18.48 -4.35
CA PRO A 134 -3.06 17.19 -3.90
C PRO A 134 -2.55 16.39 -5.10
N ALA A 135 -1.29 15.93 -5.00
CA ALA A 135 -0.73 15.00 -5.96
C ALA A 135 -1.64 13.77 -6.00
N ALA A 136 -2.21 13.53 -7.18
CA ALA A 136 -3.10 12.42 -7.43
C ALA A 136 -2.44 11.12 -6.94
N LYS A 137 -3.12 10.39 -6.05
CA LYS A 137 -2.82 8.98 -5.84
C LYS A 137 -2.90 8.34 -7.23
N GLU A 138 -1.77 7.93 -7.80
CA GLU A 138 -1.77 7.06 -8.97
C GLU A 138 -2.45 5.77 -8.53
N SER A 139 -3.76 5.71 -8.80
CA SER A 139 -4.61 4.58 -8.48
C SER A 139 -4.02 3.33 -9.12
N GLN A 140 -3.66 2.36 -8.28
CA GLN A 140 -3.27 1.00 -8.68
C GLN A 140 -4.43 0.21 -9.33
N LEU A 141 -5.48 0.90 -9.80
CA LEU A 141 -6.77 0.39 -10.24
C LEU A 141 -7.08 0.82 -11.68
N GLY A 142 -6.13 0.69 -12.61
CA GLY A 142 -6.39 0.96 -14.03
C GLY A 142 -7.54 0.11 -14.58
N ILE A 143 -8.06 0.50 -15.75
CA ILE A 143 -9.13 -0.22 -16.46
C ILE A 143 -8.55 -1.30 -17.39
N GLY A 144 -9.27 -2.40 -17.58
CA GLY A 144 -8.90 -3.51 -18.46
C GLY A 144 -9.12 -3.20 -19.94
N LYS A 145 -8.63 -4.09 -20.81
CA LYS A 145 -8.69 -3.92 -22.28
C LYS A 145 -10.11 -3.75 -22.80
N ALA A 146 -11.06 -4.54 -22.27
CA ALA A 146 -12.46 -4.49 -22.69
C ALA A 146 -13.08 -3.12 -22.39
N GLU A 147 -12.83 -2.58 -21.20
CA GLU A 147 -13.30 -1.27 -20.75
C GLU A 147 -12.66 -0.13 -21.57
N VAL A 148 -11.38 -0.26 -21.94
CA VAL A 148 -10.70 0.70 -22.83
C VAL A 148 -11.36 0.73 -24.21
N ILE A 149 -11.64 -0.45 -24.80
CA ILE A 149 -12.29 -0.56 -26.11
C ILE A 149 -13.72 -0.02 -26.05
N GLU A 150 -14.44 -0.32 -24.97
CA GLU A 150 -15.80 0.15 -24.75
C GLU A 150 -15.85 1.68 -24.68
N ALA A 151 -14.96 2.29 -23.88
CA ALA A 151 -14.95 3.74 -23.67
C ALA A 151 -14.42 4.53 -24.86
N PHE A 152 -13.33 4.07 -25.49
CA PHE A 152 -12.59 4.88 -26.47
C PHE A 152 -12.62 4.31 -27.89
N GLY A 153 -13.00 3.05 -28.08
CA GLY A 153 -12.92 2.38 -29.39
C GLY A 153 -13.77 3.03 -30.47
N ARG A 154 -14.91 3.63 -30.10
CA ARG A 154 -15.78 4.38 -31.02
C ARG A 154 -15.31 5.81 -31.30
N ILE A 155 -14.35 6.31 -30.51
CA ILE A 155 -13.87 7.69 -30.56
C ILE A 155 -12.61 7.80 -31.43
N VAL A 156 -11.77 6.77 -31.40
CA VAL A 156 -10.51 6.73 -32.13
C VAL A 156 -10.70 6.21 -33.56
N ARG A 157 -9.89 6.69 -34.50
CA ARG A 157 -9.90 6.26 -35.91
C ARG A 157 -8.84 5.20 -36.20
N LEU A 158 -8.64 4.27 -35.26
CA LEU A 158 -7.68 3.18 -35.36
C LEU A 158 -8.26 1.91 -34.71
N ASP A 159 -7.71 0.75 -35.05
CA ASP A 159 -8.06 -0.50 -34.37
C ASP A 159 -7.45 -0.50 -32.96
N LEU A 160 -8.25 -0.07 -31.99
CA LEU A 160 -7.81 0.11 -30.61
C LEU A 160 -7.49 -1.22 -29.94
N GLY A 161 -8.22 -2.28 -30.29
CA GLY A 161 -7.97 -3.61 -29.76
C GLY A 161 -6.60 -4.12 -30.17
N LYS A 162 -6.26 -3.96 -31.47
CA LYS A 162 -4.94 -4.32 -32.01
C LYS A 162 -3.82 -3.43 -31.44
N ALA A 163 -4.03 -2.12 -31.35
CA ALA A 163 -3.03 -1.20 -30.82
C ALA A 163 -2.67 -1.48 -29.35
N LEU A 164 -3.64 -1.91 -28.54
CA LEU A 164 -3.43 -2.34 -27.15
C LEU A 164 -2.66 -3.67 -27.05
N ASP A 165 -2.89 -4.60 -27.99
CA ASP A 165 -2.16 -5.88 -28.04
C ASP A 165 -0.70 -5.70 -28.48
N ASP A 166 -0.48 -4.86 -29.49
CA ASP A 166 0.84 -4.54 -30.01
C ASP A 166 1.68 -3.78 -28.96
N ALA A 167 1.02 -3.03 -28.06
CA ALA A 167 1.63 -2.29 -26.96
C ALA A 167 2.76 -1.35 -27.43
N ILE A 168 2.51 -0.62 -28.52
CA ILE A 168 3.47 0.32 -29.12
C ILE A 168 3.06 1.76 -28.78
N GLY A 169 4.05 2.64 -28.53
CA GLY A 169 3.80 4.05 -28.23
C GLY A 169 3.01 4.23 -26.92
N ILE A 170 2.00 5.11 -26.93
CA ILE A 170 1.16 5.40 -25.75
C ILE A 170 0.46 4.17 -25.17
N PHE A 171 0.33 3.07 -25.93
CA PHE A 171 -0.34 1.84 -25.48
C PHE A 171 0.60 0.90 -24.71
N GLY A 172 1.92 1.11 -24.82
CA GLY A 172 2.97 0.38 -24.12
C GLY A 172 3.79 1.23 -23.14
N ASP A 173 3.56 2.55 -23.13
CA ASP A 173 4.23 3.49 -22.24
C ASP A 173 3.89 3.21 -20.76
N ASP A 174 4.89 3.28 -19.88
CA ASP A 174 4.77 2.95 -18.46
C ASP A 174 3.79 3.89 -17.73
N GLY A 175 3.48 5.08 -18.29
CA GLY A 175 2.49 6.02 -17.76
C GLY A 175 1.02 5.70 -18.10
N ALA A 176 0.77 5.01 -19.21
CA ALA A 176 -0.57 4.63 -19.62
C ALA A 176 -0.90 3.18 -19.28
N ARG A 177 0.11 2.30 -19.20
CA ARG A 177 -0.05 0.89 -18.85
C ARG A 177 0.41 0.64 -17.41
N VAL A 178 -0.55 0.59 -16.49
CA VAL A 178 -0.27 0.28 -15.08
C VAL A 178 -0.13 -1.24 -14.95
N LYS A 179 0.98 -1.72 -14.37
CA LYS A 179 1.23 -3.17 -14.20
C LYS A 179 0.34 -3.69 -13.07
N ALA A 180 -0.70 -4.48 -13.39
CA ALA A 180 -1.63 -5.03 -12.39
C ALA A 180 -1.00 -6.03 -11.39
N SER A 181 0.27 -6.42 -11.54
CA SER A 181 0.95 -7.33 -10.60
C SER A 181 2.43 -7.49 -10.97
N ALA A 182 3.28 -7.75 -9.97
CA ALA A 182 4.73 -7.89 -10.04
C ALA A 182 5.27 -9.05 -10.93
N LYS A 183 4.43 -9.71 -11.74
CA LYS A 183 4.86 -10.69 -12.75
C LYS A 183 4.46 -10.21 -14.14
N LYS A 184 5.46 -10.10 -15.03
CA LYS A 184 5.34 -9.79 -16.48
C LYS A 184 4.40 -10.76 -17.22
N SER A 185 3.08 -10.64 -17.04
CA SER A 185 2.08 -11.36 -17.83
C SER A 185 1.42 -10.40 -18.81
N LYS A 186 1.53 -10.69 -20.11
CA LYS A 186 0.86 -9.94 -21.18
C LYS A 186 -0.67 -10.00 -21.10
N ARG A 187 -1.24 -10.97 -20.37
CA ARG A 187 -2.70 -11.24 -20.33
C ARG A 187 -3.49 -10.37 -19.35
N ASN A 188 -2.85 -9.76 -18.35
CA ASN A 188 -3.52 -8.93 -17.33
C ASN A 188 -2.93 -7.52 -17.30
N ALA A 189 -2.90 -6.85 -18.45
CA ALA A 189 -2.56 -5.43 -18.51
C ALA A 189 -3.77 -4.59 -18.10
N VAL A 190 -3.53 -3.56 -17.29
CA VAL A 190 -4.51 -2.51 -17.02
C VAL A 190 -3.94 -1.18 -17.48
N TRP A 191 -4.82 -0.24 -17.80
CA TRP A 191 -4.45 1.08 -18.31
C TRP A 191 -4.98 2.18 -17.42
N ASN A 192 -4.19 3.23 -17.23
CA ASN A 192 -4.68 4.48 -16.67
C ASN A 192 -5.55 5.17 -17.73
N PRO A 193 -6.87 5.29 -17.53
CA PRO A 193 -7.77 5.83 -18.55
C PRO A 193 -7.48 7.31 -18.87
N VAL A 194 -7.01 8.09 -17.89
CA VAL A 194 -6.70 9.51 -18.04
C VAL A 194 -5.47 9.70 -18.91
N THR A 195 -4.36 9.03 -18.58
CA THR A 195 -3.13 9.10 -19.37
C THR A 195 -3.36 8.60 -20.80
N LEU A 196 -4.13 7.51 -20.94
CA LEU A 196 -4.46 6.97 -22.25
C LEU A 196 -5.30 7.94 -23.09
N ALA A 197 -6.33 8.56 -22.52
CA ALA A 197 -7.17 9.53 -23.21
C ALA A 197 -6.39 10.79 -23.63
N LEU A 198 -5.48 11.28 -22.78
CA LEU A 198 -4.59 12.39 -23.12
C LEU A 198 -3.61 12.01 -24.24
N GLY A 199 -3.00 10.83 -24.17
CA GLY A 199 -2.15 10.32 -25.25
C GLY A 199 -2.90 10.17 -26.57
N LEU A 200 -4.17 9.73 -26.53
CA LEU A 200 -5.05 9.67 -27.71
C LEU A 200 -5.31 11.07 -28.29
N HIS A 201 -5.50 12.07 -27.44
CA HIS A 201 -5.63 13.46 -27.89
C HIS A 201 -4.34 13.99 -28.52
N ASP A 202 -3.19 13.77 -27.88
CA ASP A 202 -1.93 14.39 -28.29
C ASP A 202 -1.32 13.71 -29.52
N VAL A 203 -1.29 12.38 -29.55
CA VAL A 203 -0.66 11.60 -30.62
C VAL A 203 -1.63 11.36 -31.78
N TYR A 204 -2.89 11.05 -31.48
CA TYR A 204 -3.88 10.67 -32.49
C TYR A 204 -4.91 11.78 -32.78
N ARG A 205 -4.71 12.98 -32.24
CA ARG A 205 -5.54 14.19 -32.48
C ARG A 205 -7.03 13.97 -32.21
N VAL A 206 -7.35 13.08 -31.29
CA VAL A 206 -8.73 12.81 -30.89
C VAL A 206 -9.30 14.05 -30.19
N PRO A 207 -10.48 14.59 -30.58
CA PRO A 207 -11.02 15.78 -29.94
C PRO A 207 -11.36 15.55 -28.45
N LEU A 208 -11.12 16.57 -27.60
CA LEU A 208 -11.36 16.46 -26.16
C LEU A 208 -12.84 16.34 -25.78
N GLY A 209 -13.75 16.89 -26.59
CA GLY A 209 -15.20 16.84 -26.30
C GLY A 209 -15.74 15.40 -26.16
N PRO A 210 -15.53 14.52 -27.15
CA PRO A 210 -15.84 13.10 -27.05
C PRO A 210 -15.15 12.39 -25.88
N LEU A 211 -13.87 12.68 -25.62
CA LEU A 211 -13.13 12.09 -24.50
C LEU A 211 -13.73 12.50 -23.15
N LYS A 212 -14.02 13.79 -22.96
CA LYS A 212 -14.70 14.31 -21.76
C LYS A 212 -16.07 13.68 -21.55
N ARG A 213 -16.80 13.39 -22.64
CA ARG A 213 -18.08 12.69 -22.55
C ARG A 213 -17.92 11.24 -22.08
N ALA A 214 -16.87 10.53 -22.53
CA ALA A 214 -16.62 9.15 -22.12
C ALA A 214 -16.49 9.02 -20.59
N PHE A 215 -15.72 9.91 -19.94
CA PHE A 215 -15.57 9.92 -18.48
C PHE A 215 -16.88 10.13 -17.70
N LYS A 216 -17.89 10.75 -18.32
CA LYS A 216 -19.21 10.99 -17.71
C LYS A 216 -20.27 9.95 -18.08
N THR A 217 -19.98 9.07 -19.04
CA THR A 217 -20.96 8.13 -19.61
C THR A 217 -20.74 6.69 -19.15
N HIS A 218 -19.50 6.32 -18.83
CA HIS A 218 -19.16 4.96 -18.43
C HIS A 218 -18.95 4.89 -16.91
N ASP A 219 -19.72 4.02 -16.24
CA ASP A 219 -19.69 3.89 -14.77
C ASP A 219 -18.28 3.61 -14.23
N PHE A 220 -17.50 2.79 -14.94
CA PHE A 220 -16.11 2.45 -14.58
C PHE A 220 -15.11 3.61 -14.75
N LEU A 221 -15.52 4.72 -15.36
CA LEU A 221 -14.72 5.94 -15.48
C LEU A 221 -15.14 7.05 -14.51
N LEU A 222 -16.26 6.90 -13.79
CA LEU A 222 -16.75 7.95 -12.88
C LEU A 222 -15.75 8.28 -11.77
N ASP A 223 -15.11 7.25 -11.21
CA ASP A 223 -14.05 7.42 -10.21
C ASP A 223 -12.81 8.15 -10.76
N TRP A 224 -12.67 8.24 -12.09
CA TRP A 224 -11.58 8.91 -12.79
C TRP A 224 -11.95 10.31 -13.32
N ASP A 225 -13.22 10.71 -13.29
CA ASP A 225 -13.67 12.01 -13.82
C ASP A 225 -12.95 13.17 -13.13
N GLY A 226 -12.75 13.08 -11.81
CA GLY A 226 -11.98 14.07 -11.05
C GLY A 226 -10.52 14.20 -11.51
N ASN A 227 -9.85 13.08 -11.79
CA ASN A 227 -8.47 13.07 -12.31
C ASN A 227 -8.40 13.62 -13.75
N TRP A 228 -9.42 13.35 -14.56
CA TRP A 228 -9.55 13.88 -15.91
C TRP A 228 -9.74 15.40 -15.90
N GLU A 229 -10.66 15.92 -15.09
CA GLU A 229 -10.94 17.37 -14.99
C GLU A 229 -9.72 18.13 -14.45
N GLN A 230 -9.04 17.59 -13.44
CA GLN A 230 -7.79 18.17 -12.92
C GLN A 230 -6.70 18.22 -14.01
N SER A 231 -6.59 17.17 -14.82
CA SER A 231 -5.58 17.11 -15.90
C SER A 231 -5.86 18.13 -17.02
N LEU A 232 -7.13 18.33 -17.38
CA LEU A 232 -7.51 19.38 -18.34
C LEU A 232 -7.20 20.78 -17.80
N GLN A 233 -7.49 21.02 -16.52
CA GLN A 233 -7.21 22.29 -15.86
C GLN A 233 -5.70 22.61 -15.86
N LEU A 234 -4.85 21.63 -15.57
CA LEU A 234 -3.38 21.79 -15.61
C LEU A 234 -2.86 22.08 -17.02
N LEU A 235 -3.54 21.57 -18.06
CA LEU A 235 -3.22 21.83 -19.46
C LEU A 235 -3.83 23.15 -19.98
N GLY A 236 -4.56 23.89 -19.15
CA GLY A 236 -5.23 25.13 -19.52
C GLY A 236 -6.39 24.96 -20.52
N LYS A 237 -7.05 23.80 -20.50
CA LYS A 237 -8.12 23.42 -21.45
C LYS A 237 -9.48 23.24 -20.79
#